data_AF-A0A2P1PPP4-F1
#
_entry.id   AF-A0A2P1PPP4-F1
#
_cell.length_a   1.000
_cell.length_b   1.000
_cell.length_c   1.000
_cell.angle_alpha   90.00
_cell.angle_beta   90.00
_cell.angle_gamma   90.00
#
_symmetry.space_group_name_H-M   'P 1'
#
loop_
_entity.id
_entity.type
_entity.pdbx_description
1 polymer ?
#
loop_
_entity_poly.entity_id
_entity_poly.type
_entity_poly.pdbx_seq_one_letter_code
_entity_poly.pdbx_strand_id
1 'polypeptide(L)'
;MNIFRICSLSAVLLLVACAREFEFSLPDDQELQLTEYSNGAVDGQCTVAVGSKAQKALNAWLVSNKTGWDYTYATYAPGTLVEGPNFSINVQEGQVIIVNVGTQYVKPVKAPELSFLSCSAES
;
A
#
# COMPACT_ATOMS: atom_id res chain seq x y z
N MET A 1 52.26 -22.84 5.31
CA MET A 1 50.96 -23.47 4.99
C MET A 1 49.94 -22.85 5.95
N ASN A 2 49.33 -21.73 5.55
CA ASN A 2 48.49 -20.89 6.42
C ASN A 2 47.02 -21.23 6.19
N ILE A 3 46.50 -22.19 6.97
CA ILE A 3 45.09 -22.62 6.96
C ILE A 3 44.47 -22.15 8.27
N PHE A 4 44.30 -20.84 8.42
CA PHE A 4 43.60 -20.28 9.57
C PHE A 4 42.77 -19.10 9.11
N ARG A 5 41.48 -19.15 9.45
CA ARG A 5 40.50 -18.04 9.45
C ARG A 5 39.64 -17.84 8.20
N ILE A 6 39.10 -18.93 7.65
CA ILE A 6 37.86 -18.89 6.84
C ILE A 6 36.72 -19.49 7.69
N CYS A 7 36.38 -18.85 8.81
CA CYS A 7 35.21 -19.27 9.62
C CYS A 7 34.27 -18.11 9.99
N SER A 8 34.62 -16.85 9.69
CA SER A 8 33.81 -15.68 10.06
C SER A 8 33.00 -15.07 8.91
N LEU A 9 32.66 -15.85 7.87
CA LEU A 9 31.80 -15.34 6.77
C LEU A 9 30.44 -16.03 6.66
N SER A 10 30.15 -17.05 7.47
CA SER A 10 28.93 -17.88 7.32
C SER A 10 27.77 -17.48 8.23
N ALA A 11 27.92 -16.49 9.11
CA ALA A 11 26.91 -16.12 10.12
C ALA A 11 25.97 -14.97 9.70
N VAL A 12 26.20 -14.29 8.56
CA VAL A 12 25.41 -13.12 8.16
C VAL A 12 24.19 -13.49 7.29
N LEU A 13 24.12 -14.71 6.76
CA LEU A 13 23.09 -15.10 5.77
C LEU A 13 21.79 -15.69 6.34
N LEU A 14 21.66 -15.87 7.66
CA LEU A 14 20.49 -16.51 8.29
C LEU A 14 19.41 -15.53 8.78
N LEU A 15 19.55 -14.23 8.48
CA LEU A 15 18.55 -13.20 8.78
C LEU A 15 17.58 -12.93 7.60
N VAL A 16 17.46 -13.85 6.65
CA VAL A 16 16.29 -13.88 5.77
C VAL A 16 15.11 -14.40 6.60
N ALA A 17 14.67 -13.56 7.54
CA ALA A 17 13.40 -13.70 8.22
C ALA A 17 12.33 -13.86 7.15
N CYS A 18 11.40 -14.80 7.36
CA CYS A 18 10.24 -15.01 6.51
C CYS A 18 9.39 -13.72 6.44
N ALA A 19 9.79 -12.77 5.60
CA ALA A 19 8.98 -11.61 5.28
C ALA A 19 7.77 -12.14 4.53
N ARG A 20 6.62 -12.12 5.18
CA ARG A 20 5.36 -12.51 4.54
C ARG A 20 5.08 -11.49 3.44
N GLU A 21 5.07 -11.96 2.20
CA GLU A 21 4.65 -11.15 1.07
C GLU A 21 3.12 -11.04 1.08
N PHE A 22 2.64 -9.81 0.97
CA PHE A 22 1.26 -9.50 0.70
C PHE A 22 1.10 -9.39 -0.82
N GLU A 23 0.43 -10.38 -1.40
CA GLU A 23 0.10 -10.39 -2.81
C GLU A 23 -1.26 -9.73 -3.03
N PHE A 24 -1.22 -8.46 -3.46
CA PHE A 24 -2.40 -7.71 -3.87
C PHE A 24 -2.06 -6.88 -5.11
N SER A 25 -2.99 -6.88 -6.05
CA SER A 25 -2.91 -6.11 -7.29
C SER A 25 -4.26 -5.48 -7.55
N LEU A 26 -4.25 -4.28 -8.12
CA LEU A 26 -5.50 -3.66 -8.57
C LEU A 26 -6.04 -4.42 -9.79
N PRO A 27 -7.38 -4.50 -9.94
CA PRO A 27 -7.98 -4.88 -11.21
C PRO A 27 -7.59 -3.86 -12.28
N ASP A 28 -7.18 -4.35 -13.45
CA ASP A 28 -6.71 -3.54 -14.59
C ASP A 28 -7.84 -3.15 -15.55
N ASP A 29 -9.05 -3.66 -15.31
CA ASP A 29 -10.25 -3.47 -16.14
C ASP A 29 -11.35 -2.65 -15.45
N GLN A 30 -11.08 -2.13 -14.25
CA GLN A 30 -12.08 -1.45 -13.41
C GLN A 30 -11.64 -0.06 -13.00
N GLU A 31 -12.60 0.86 -13.07
CA GLU A 31 -12.46 2.18 -12.47
C GLU A 31 -12.46 2.09 -10.95
N LEU A 32 -11.74 3.01 -10.31
CA LEU A 32 -11.71 3.11 -8.85
C LEU A 32 -12.41 4.38 -8.41
N GLN A 33 -13.09 4.34 -7.28
CA GLN A 33 -13.63 5.55 -6.66
C GLN A 33 -12.63 6.09 -5.65
N LEU A 34 -12.22 7.34 -5.81
CA LEU A 34 -11.36 8.04 -4.86
C LEU A 34 -12.21 9.06 -4.09
N THR A 35 -12.16 8.99 -2.77
CA THR A 35 -12.84 9.92 -1.86
C THR A 35 -11.82 10.52 -0.91
N GLU A 36 -11.72 11.84 -0.88
CA GLU A 36 -10.87 12.60 0.04
C GLU A 36 -11.71 13.05 1.24
N TYR A 37 -11.14 12.94 2.43
CA TYR A 37 -11.76 13.34 3.68
C TYR A 37 -10.95 14.41 4.39
N SER A 38 -11.65 15.39 4.96
CA SER A 38 -11.09 16.43 5.81
C SER A 38 -11.93 16.54 7.08
N ASN A 39 -11.28 16.39 8.25
CA ASN A 39 -11.95 16.39 9.55
C ASN A 39 -13.15 15.42 9.66
N GLY A 40 -13.04 14.26 9.02
CA GLY A 40 -14.09 13.22 9.03
C GLY A 40 -15.27 13.48 8.09
N ALA A 41 -15.26 14.56 7.31
CA ALA A 41 -16.23 14.85 6.27
C ALA A 41 -15.62 14.61 4.87
N VAL A 42 -16.46 14.26 3.90
CA VAL A 42 -16.02 14.16 2.49
C VAL A 42 -15.69 15.56 1.97
N ASP A 43 -14.47 15.73 1.47
CA ASP A 43 -13.94 16.97 0.90
C ASP A 43 -13.92 16.91 -0.64
N GLY A 44 -13.71 15.72 -1.21
CA GLY A 44 -13.67 15.49 -2.64
C GLY A 44 -14.04 14.06 -3.01
N GLN A 45 -14.61 13.87 -4.20
CA GLN A 45 -14.86 12.56 -4.77
C GLN A 45 -14.68 12.58 -6.28
N CYS A 46 -13.99 11.60 -6.82
CA CYS A 46 -13.71 11.47 -8.24
C CYS A 46 -13.51 10.01 -8.63
N THR A 47 -13.60 9.75 -9.94
CA THR A 47 -13.33 8.44 -10.53
C THR A 47 -11.91 8.41 -11.06
N VAL A 48 -11.14 7.42 -10.62
CA VAL A 48 -9.82 7.10 -11.18
C VAL A 48 -10.04 6.14 -12.34
N ALA A 49 -9.89 6.67 -13.56
CA ALA A 49 -10.15 5.92 -14.77
C ALA A 49 -9.16 4.76 -14.98
N VAL A 50 -9.59 3.74 -15.71
CA VAL A 50 -8.73 2.63 -16.16
C VAL A 50 -7.58 3.17 -17.01
N GLY A 51 -6.35 2.75 -16.68
CA GLY A 51 -5.13 3.16 -17.36
C GLY A 51 -4.67 4.58 -17.07
N SER A 52 -5.35 5.32 -16.18
CA SER A 52 -4.94 6.65 -15.72
C SER A 52 -3.56 6.65 -15.07
N LYS A 53 -2.97 7.84 -14.94
CA LYS A 53 -1.67 8.01 -14.28
C LYS A 53 -1.77 7.60 -12.80
N ALA A 54 -2.84 7.98 -12.09
CA ALA A 54 -3.04 7.59 -10.71
C ALA A 54 -3.21 6.08 -10.54
N GLN A 55 -4.03 5.41 -11.37
CA GLN A 55 -4.21 3.95 -11.28
C GLN A 55 -2.87 3.21 -11.47
N LYS A 56 -2.10 3.60 -12.50
CA LYS A 56 -0.79 3.01 -12.79
C LYS A 56 0.21 3.27 -11.66
N ALA A 57 0.24 4.48 -11.11
CA ALA A 57 1.11 4.83 -9.99
C ALA A 57 0.74 4.04 -8.73
N LEU A 58 -0.54 3.89 -8.43
CA LEU A 58 -1.02 3.09 -7.31
C LEU A 58 -0.64 1.62 -7.47
N ASN A 59 -0.88 1.04 -8.65
CA ASN A 59 -0.50 -0.34 -8.93
C ASN A 59 1.02 -0.55 -8.81
N ALA A 60 1.82 0.36 -9.37
CA ALA A 60 3.27 0.30 -9.26
C ALA A 60 3.76 0.40 -7.82
N TRP A 61 3.12 1.27 -7.01
CA TRP A 61 3.41 1.37 -5.59
C TRP A 61 3.10 0.06 -4.86
N LEU A 62 1.94 -0.55 -5.09
CA LEU A 62 1.56 -1.84 -4.48
C LEU A 62 2.54 -2.97 -4.84
N VAL A 63 2.91 -3.08 -6.11
CA VAL A 63 3.89 -4.08 -6.58
C VAL A 63 5.27 -3.86 -5.96
N SER A 64 5.65 -2.61 -5.71
CA SER A 64 6.94 -2.27 -5.07
C SER A 64 6.93 -2.45 -3.55
N ASN A 65 5.74 -2.53 -2.95
CA ASN A 65 5.54 -2.56 -1.50
C ASN A 65 4.94 -3.88 -1.01
N LYS A 66 5.30 -5.02 -1.59
CA LYS A 66 4.75 -6.35 -1.20
C LYS A 66 5.08 -6.79 0.23
N THR A 67 6.11 -6.25 0.86
CA THR A 67 6.57 -6.69 2.18
C THR A 67 6.24 -5.67 3.27
N GLY A 68 6.30 -6.09 4.55
CA GLY A 68 6.10 -5.20 5.69
C GLY A 68 4.64 -4.80 5.92
N TRP A 69 3.72 -5.71 5.60
CA TRP A 69 2.30 -5.60 5.95
C TRP A 69 2.02 -6.43 7.19
N ASP A 70 1.25 -5.87 8.11
CA ASP A 70 0.76 -6.55 9.30
C ASP A 70 -0.76 -6.70 9.25
N TYR A 71 -1.28 -7.73 9.91
CA TYR A 71 -2.72 -7.85 10.12
C TYR A 71 -3.21 -6.79 11.11
N THR A 72 -4.39 -6.25 10.87
CA THR A 72 -5.05 -5.37 11.82
C THR A 72 -6.56 -5.59 11.81
N TYR A 73 -7.22 -5.21 12.90
CA TYR A 73 -8.68 -5.24 13.06
C TYR A 73 -9.24 -3.87 13.43
N ALA A 74 -8.41 -2.83 13.42
CA ALA A 74 -8.81 -1.50 13.86
C ALA A 74 -9.67 -0.81 12.78
N THR A 75 -10.69 -0.08 13.25
CA THR A 75 -11.45 0.86 12.44
C THR A 75 -10.68 2.18 12.38
N TYR A 76 -10.50 2.73 11.18
CA TYR A 76 -9.75 3.97 10.99
C TYR A 76 -10.64 5.03 10.32
N ALA A 77 -10.51 6.28 10.77
CA ALA A 77 -11.10 7.42 10.06
C ALA A 77 -10.32 7.64 8.74
N PRO A 78 -10.97 7.62 7.57
CA PRO A 78 -10.27 7.75 6.31
C PRO A 78 -9.67 9.14 6.10
N GLY A 79 -8.48 9.17 5.48
CA GLY A 79 -7.88 10.39 4.91
C GLY A 79 -8.19 10.44 3.41
N THR A 80 -7.57 9.56 2.64
CA THR A 80 -7.93 9.30 1.24
C THR A 80 -8.34 7.85 1.10
N LEU A 81 -9.57 7.62 0.62
CA LEU A 81 -10.14 6.29 0.42
C LEU A 81 -10.21 5.98 -1.08
N VAL A 82 -9.60 4.88 -1.50
CA VAL A 82 -9.73 4.32 -2.85
C VAL A 82 -10.51 3.02 -2.77
N GLU A 83 -11.61 2.91 -3.51
CA GLU A 83 -12.50 1.76 -3.47
C GLU A 83 -12.60 1.10 -4.84
N GLY A 84 -12.56 -0.23 -4.83
CA GLY A 84 -12.97 -1.08 -5.94
C GLY A 84 -14.04 -2.08 -5.47
N PRO A 85 -14.50 -3.00 -6.32
CA PRO A 85 -15.66 -3.84 -5.99
C PRO A 85 -15.50 -4.74 -4.76
N ASN A 86 -14.28 -5.21 -4.49
CA ASN A 86 -14.00 -6.18 -3.42
C ASN A 86 -12.87 -5.75 -2.48
N PHE A 87 -12.43 -4.49 -2.58
CA PHE A 87 -11.35 -3.97 -1.76
C PHE A 87 -11.51 -2.48 -1.49
N SER A 88 -10.88 -2.03 -0.43
CA SER A 88 -10.65 -0.61 -0.18
C SER A 88 -9.22 -0.37 0.30
N ILE A 89 -8.69 0.80 -0.06
CA ILE A 89 -7.37 1.28 0.33
C ILE A 89 -7.56 2.62 1.01
N ASN A 90 -7.26 2.69 2.29
CA ASN A 90 -7.35 3.90 3.09
C ASN A 90 -5.94 4.40 3.39
N VAL A 91 -5.63 5.59 2.90
CA VAL A 91 -4.35 6.27 3.09
C VAL A 91 -4.54 7.35 4.13
N GLN A 92 -3.68 7.32 5.14
CA GLN A 92 -3.62 8.30 6.23
C GLN A 92 -2.18 8.75 6.46
N GLU A 93 -2.02 9.78 7.27
CA GLU A 93 -0.70 10.20 7.72
C GLU A 93 0.03 9.04 8.40
N GLY A 94 1.13 8.59 7.80
CA GLY A 94 2.00 7.57 8.38
C GLY A 94 1.64 6.12 8.04
N GLN A 95 0.51 5.83 7.39
CA GLN A 95 0.08 4.45 7.14
C GLN A 95 -0.89 4.27 5.97
N VAL A 96 -0.91 3.06 5.42
CA VAL A 96 -1.87 2.58 4.43
C VAL A 96 -2.57 1.34 4.97
N ILE A 97 -3.88 1.30 4.82
CA ILE A 97 -4.71 0.18 5.21
C ILE A 97 -5.37 -0.39 3.95
N ILE A 98 -5.27 -1.69 3.75
CA ILE A 98 -5.96 -2.40 2.66
C ILE A 98 -6.92 -3.40 3.26
N VAL A 99 -8.19 -3.30 2.88
CA VAL A 99 -9.22 -4.31 3.14
C VAL A 99 -9.42 -5.08 1.84
N ASN A 100 -9.23 -6.40 1.86
CA ASN A 100 -9.45 -7.27 0.71
C ASN A 100 -10.16 -8.55 1.16
N VAL A 101 -11.33 -8.84 0.60
CA VAL A 101 -12.18 -10.01 0.94
C VAL A 101 -12.31 -10.22 2.47
N GLY A 102 -12.60 -9.14 3.21
CA GLY A 102 -12.81 -9.17 4.65
C GLY A 102 -11.54 -9.32 5.51
N THR A 103 -10.36 -9.35 4.91
CA THR A 103 -9.08 -9.32 5.63
C THR A 103 -8.45 -7.93 5.53
N GLN A 104 -7.91 -7.43 6.64
CA GLN A 104 -7.35 -6.09 6.70
C GLN A 104 -5.87 -6.12 7.03
N TYR A 105 -5.11 -5.34 6.26
CA TYR A 105 -3.67 -5.21 6.34
C TYR A 105 -3.30 -3.76 6.57
N VAL A 106 -2.26 -3.50 7.36
CA VAL A 106 -1.71 -2.17 7.58
C VAL A 106 -0.22 -2.17 7.24
N LYS A 107 0.24 -1.08 6.66
CA LYS A 107 1.66 -0.83 6.39
C LYS A 107 2.00 0.62 6.75
N PRO A 108 3.02 0.87 7.58
CA PRO A 108 3.55 2.21 7.78
C PRO A 108 4.13 2.78 6.48
N VAL A 109 3.83 4.03 6.16
CA VAL A 109 4.33 4.74 4.97
C VAL A 109 4.73 6.16 5.34
N LYS A 110 5.63 6.79 4.59
CA LYS A 110 5.90 8.22 4.77
C LYS A 110 4.88 9.04 3.98
N ALA A 111 4.47 10.18 4.55
CA ALA A 111 3.42 11.06 4.01
C ALA A 111 3.51 11.40 2.50
N PRO A 112 4.69 11.61 1.86
CA PRO A 112 4.71 11.95 0.44
C PRO A 112 4.58 10.75 -0.51
N GLU A 113 4.60 9.50 -0.03
CA GLU A 113 4.70 8.33 -0.93
C GLU A 113 3.45 8.11 -1.79
N LEU A 114 2.29 8.62 -1.37
CA LEU A 114 1.00 8.44 -2.04
C LEU A 114 0.31 9.77 -2.37
N SER A 115 1.04 10.88 -2.40
CA SER A 115 0.49 12.21 -2.70
C SER A 115 -0.05 12.35 -4.13
N PHE A 116 0.17 11.35 -4.99
CA PHE A 116 -0.41 11.29 -6.33
C PHE A 116 -1.90 10.87 -6.31
N LEU A 117 -2.40 10.36 -5.18
CA LEU A 117 -3.81 10.06 -4.99
C LEU A 117 -4.54 11.32 -4.54
N SER A 118 -4.98 12.13 -5.50
CA SER A 118 -5.84 13.28 -5.23
C SER A 118 -6.79 13.55 -6.38
N CYS A 119 -8.01 14.00 -6.09
CA CYS A 119 -8.96 14.38 -7.13
C CYS A 119 -8.47 15.57 -7.97
N SER A 120 -7.64 16.43 -7.39
CA SER A 120 -7.00 17.54 -8.11
C SER A 120 -5.95 17.08 -9.13
N ALA A 121 -5.43 15.85 -9.00
CA ALA A 121 -4.40 15.31 -9.89
C ALA A 121 -4.96 14.61 -11.15
N GLU A 122 -6.26 14.28 -11.14
CA GLU A 122 -6.97 13.66 -12.27
C GLU A 122 -7.71 14.69 -13.14
N SER A 123 -7.62 15.99 -12.80
CA SER A 123 -8.23 17.12 -13.52
C SER A 123 -7.40 17.59 -14.73
#